data_AF-A0A9D1Y3Q9-F1
#
_entry.id   AF-A0A9D1Y3Q9-F1
#
_cell.length_a   1.000
_cell.length_b   1.000
_cell.length_c   1.000
_cell.angle_alpha   90.00
_cell.angle_beta   90.00
_cell.angle_gamma   90.00
#
_symmetry.space_group_name_H-M   'P 1'
#
loop_
_entity.id
_entity.type
_entity.pdbx_description
1 polymer ?
#
loop_
_entity_poly.entity_id
_entity_poly.type
_entity_poly.pdbx_seq_one_letter_code
_entity_poly.pdbx_strand_id
1 'polypeptide(L)' 'MAKKGFTTYTLREHYKVSHGTVQRLQRNMSITTDTIDRLCKILDCGLEDVLEYIPDPVEKDETR' A
#
# COMPACT_ATOMS: atom_id res chain seq x y z
N MET A 1 6.46 1.55 -5.05
CA MET A 1 6.60 0.63 -6.20
C MET A 1 7.62 1.09 -7.25
N ALA A 2 7.51 2.31 -7.79
CA ALA A 2 8.45 2.83 -8.79
C ALA A 2 9.93 2.87 -8.31
N LYS A 3 10.15 3.18 -7.02
CA LYS A 3 11.49 3.26 -6.41
C LYS A 3 12.29 1.95 -6.43
N LYS A 4 11.63 0.78 -6.49
CA LYS A 4 12.28 -0.53 -6.55
C LYS A 4 12.07 -1.26 -7.90
N GLY A 5 11.51 -0.58 -8.92
CA GLY A 5 11.33 -1.15 -10.27
C GLY A 5 10.23 -2.22 -10.38
N PHE A 6 9.36 -2.39 -9.37
CA PHE A 6 8.28 -3.37 -9.44
C PHE A 6 7.13 -2.85 -10.29
N THR A 7 6.78 -3.62 -11.32
CA THR A 7 5.58 -3.36 -12.14
C THR A 7 4.38 -4.15 -11.61
N THR A 8 3.18 -3.75 -11.99
CA THR A 8 1.96 -4.52 -11.72
C THR A 8 2.02 -5.93 -12.31
N TYR A 9 2.66 -6.08 -13.47
CA TYR A 9 2.94 -7.39 -14.07
C TYR A 9 3.83 -8.24 -13.15
N THR A 10 4.91 -7.66 -12.62
CA THR A 10 5.82 -8.35 -11.70
C THR A 10 5.07 -8.90 -10.47
N LEU A 11 4.21 -8.08 -9.86
CA LEU A 11 3.41 -8.49 -8.70
C LEU A 11 2.43 -9.63 -9.02
N ARG A 12 1.78 -9.58 -10.19
CA ARG A 12 0.81 -10.61 -10.60
C ARG A 12 1.50 -11.90 -11.00
N GLU A 13 2.52 -11.85 -11.84
CA GLU A 13 3.09 -13.05 -12.43
C GLU A 13 4.18 -13.71 -11.60
N HIS A 14 5.08 -12.93 -11.03
CA HIS A 14 6.19 -13.46 -10.24
C HIS A 14 5.78 -13.71 -8.77
N TYR A 15 4.94 -12.84 -8.21
CA TYR A 15 4.56 -12.90 -6.80
C TYR A 15 3.14 -13.40 -6.54
N LYS A 16 2.42 -13.76 -7.62
CA LYS A 16 1.05 -14.31 -7.56
C LYS A 16 0.11 -13.47 -6.69
N VAL A 17 0.30 -12.16 -6.73
CA VAL A 17 -0.61 -11.20 -6.09
C VAL A 17 -1.88 -11.16 -6.93
N SER A 18 -3.03 -11.28 -6.27
CA SER A 18 -4.31 -11.30 -6.99
C SER A 18 -4.53 -10.00 -7.78
N HIS A 19 -5.21 -10.11 -8.92
CA HIS A 19 -5.55 -8.93 -9.72
C HIS A 19 -6.35 -7.90 -8.91
N GLY A 20 -7.27 -8.35 -8.05
CA GLY A 20 -8.05 -7.49 -7.17
C GLY A 20 -7.18 -6.72 -6.17
N THR A 21 -6.17 -7.38 -5.59
CA THR A 21 -5.22 -6.72 -4.68
C THR A 21 -4.41 -5.65 -5.41
N VAL A 22 -3.87 -5.95 -6.59
CA VAL A 22 -3.11 -4.97 -7.39
C VAL A 22 -3.99 -3.77 -7.75
N GLN A 23 -5.24 -4.01 -8.15
CA GLN A 23 -6.17 -2.94 -8.48
C GLN A 23 -6.54 -2.07 -7.27
N ARG A 24 -6.70 -2.67 -6.08
CA ARG A 24 -6.90 -1.94 -4.82
C ARG A 24 -5.73 -1.03 -4.51
N LEU A 25 -4.51 -1.53 -4.63
CA LEU A 25 -3.28 -0.76 -4.44
C LEU A 25 -3.20 0.42 -5.42
N GLN A 26 -3.51 0.22 -6.71
CA GLN A 26 -3.51 1.30 -7.70
C GLN A 26 -4.54 2.39 -7.44
N ARG A 27 -5.66 2.05 -6.80
CA ARG A 27 -6.76 2.97 -6.50
C ARG A 27 -6.68 3.54 -5.08
N ASN A 28 -5.59 3.29 -4.34
CA ASN A 28 -5.46 3.64 -2.92
C ASN A 28 -6.69 3.21 -2.09
N MET A 29 -7.25 2.03 -2.41
CA MET A 29 -8.35 1.45 -1.64
C MET A 29 -7.82 0.74 -0.41
N SER A 30 -8.69 0.57 0.60
CA SER A 30 -8.36 -0.16 1.82
C SER A 30 -7.84 -1.58 1.52
N ILE A 31 -6.87 -2.05 2.28
CA ILE A 31 -6.31 -3.40 2.21
C ILE A 31 -6.22 -3.99 3.61
N THR A 32 -6.02 -5.31 3.71
CA THR A 32 -5.84 -5.99 4.99
C THR A 32 -4.38 -5.90 5.45
N THR A 33 -4.15 -6.03 6.75
CA THR A 33 -2.80 -6.15 7.32
C THR A 33 -2.03 -7.37 6.79
N ASP A 34 -2.71 -8.47 6.50
CA ASP A 34 -2.13 -9.64 5.82
C ASP A 34 -1.58 -9.31 4.42
N THR A 35 -2.32 -8.50 3.66
CA THR A 35 -1.86 -8.03 2.34
C THR A 35 -0.58 -7.20 2.48
N ILE A 36 -0.50 -6.37 3.52
CA ILE A 36 0.66 -5.52 3.79
C ILE A 36 1.87 -6.37 4.20
N ASP A 37 1.72 -7.33 5.11
CA ASP A 37 2.79 -8.27 5.50
C ASP A 37 3.37 -8.99 4.28
N ARG A 38 2.48 -9.50 3.41
CA ARG A 38 2.88 -10.18 2.18
C ARG A 38 3.61 -9.24 1.22
N LEU A 39 3.17 -7.99 1.09
CA LEU A 39 3.87 -6.98 0.28
C LEU A 39 5.25 -6.66 0.85
N CYS A 40 5.39 -6.52 2.17
CA CYS A 40 6.67 -6.25 2.82
C CYS A 40 7.66 -7.40 2.57
N LYS A 41 7.20 -8.66 2.65
CA LYS A 41 8.00 -9.85 2.31
C LYS A 41 8.43 -9.89 0.85
N ILE A 42 7.53 -9.51 -0.07
CA ILE A 42 7.81 -9.49 -1.52
C ILE A 42 8.80 -8.39 -1.88
N LEU A 43 8.62 -7.21 -1.30
CA LEU A 43 9.38 -6.02 -1.62
C LEU A 43 10.66 -5.89 -0.80
N ASP A 44 10.84 -6.76 0.21
CA ASP A 44 11.92 -6.73 1.19
C ASP A 44 12.11 -5.31 1.76
N CYS A 45 11.05 -4.81 2.38
CA CYS A 45 10.96 -3.43 2.87
C CYS A 45 10.30 -3.34 4.24
N GLY A 46 10.49 -2.20 4.90
CA GLY A 46 9.81 -1.90 6.16
C GLY A 46 8.31 -1.65 5.95
N LEU A 47 7.56 -1.65 7.05
CA LEU A 47 6.13 -1.34 7.02
C LEU A 47 5.89 0.12 6.58
N GLU A 48 6.77 1.00 7.05
CA GLU A 48 6.84 2.42 6.75
C GLU A 48 7.12 2.72 5.27
N ASP A 49 7.69 1.78 4.52
CA ASP A 49 7.91 1.92 3.07
C ASP A 49 6.62 1.66 2.26
N VAL A 50 5.61 1.03 2.89
CA VAL A 50 4.36 0.60 2.25
C VAL A 50 3.17 1.41 2.75
N LEU A 51 3.14 1.77 4.03
CA LEU A 51 2.00 2.44 4.66
C LEU A 51 2.44 3.65 5.48
N GLU A 52 1.70 4.74 5.32
CA GLU A 52 1.89 5.99 6.04
C GLU A 52 0.59 6.32 6.77
N TYR A 53 0.70 6.64 8.07
CA TYR A 53 -0.42 7.18 8.82
C TYR A 53 -0.54 8.67 8.52
N ILE A 54 -1.66 9.06 7.89
CA ILE A 54 -2.01 10.46 7.65
C ILE A 54 -3.09 10.81 8.67
N PRO A 55 -2.80 11.64 9.69
CA PRO A 55 -3.83 12.12 10.61
C PRO A 55 -4.86 12.93 9.83
N ASP A 56 -6.13 12.80 10.22
CA ASP A 56 -7.18 13.65 9.67
C ASP A 56 -6.82 15.12 9.91
N PRO A 57 -7.14 16.03 8.97
CA PRO A 57 -6.91 17.44 9.18
C PRO A 57 -7.63 17.83 10.47
N VAL A 58 -6.88 18.38 11.41
CA VAL A 58 -7.45 18.96 12.63
C VAL A 58 -8.38 20.07 12.13
N GLU A 59 -9.69 19.83 12.16
CA GLU A 59 -10.68 20.89 12.05
C GLU A 59 -10.35 21.85 13.19
N LYS A 60 -9.69 22.97 12.85
CA LYS A 60 -9.55 24.08 13.77
C LYS A 60 -10.97 24.56 13.98
N ASP A 61 -11.57 24.11 15.07
CA ASP A 61 -12.81 24.65 15.59
C ASP A 61 -12.55 26.14 15.88
N GLU A 62 -12.84 27.01 14.90
CA GLU A 62 -12.96 28.45 15.08
C GLU A 62 -14.22 28.74 15.89
N THR A 63 -14.26 28.25 17.12
CA THR A 63 -15.21 28.71 18.13
C THR A 63 -14.46 28.96 19.42
N ARG A 64 -13.88 30.14 19.56
CA ARG A 64 -14.09 31.02 20.72
C ARG A 64 -13.48 32.41 20.53
#